data_AF-A0A9X1M6Q6-F1
#
_entry.id   AF-A0A9X1M6Q6-F1
#
_cell.length_a   1.000
_cell.length_b   1.000
_cell.length_c   1.000
_cell.angle_alpha   90.00
_cell.angle_beta   90.00
_cell.angle_gamma   90.00
#
_symmetry.space_group_name_H-M   'P 1'
#
loop_
_entity.id
_entity.type
_entity.pdbx_description
1 polymer ?
#
loop_
_entity_poly.entity_id
_entity_poly.type
_entity_poly.pdbx_seq_one_letter_code
_entity_poly.pdbx_strand_id
1 'polypeptide(L)'
;MQGTSPVIKAVAAWLLALMLTIAAAIVAVYFVNAKAYGPEQHIHDYVRTLTDGDGGQALGLLHADVPEANAALLDDDALRASVEGLAISGFGDVKDIGENRVEVPVTYTYGDTEETATFVLENTGKRWLFFDTWDFVPSTLPTVQITAPVLREASLNGVRVTLPEGSNTFAAFPLSRVAASYKSQYLAAPEESAVVTAESGRQLTLAPEATDELLSKVDTGIREFLDGCTAEDRLAPPGCPFYHLTNNRVEQPIKWSIASYPEVELTQAEGRWILSPLTGTARVTATQVDLFTGDKSPLVAEEEFTFNAALRVDGEDVTLSPQVN
;
A
#
# COMPACT_ATOMS: atom_id res chain seq x y z
N MET A 1 50.69 -21.67 -68.97
CA MET A 1 49.41 -21.67 -68.23
C MET A 1 49.06 -23.13 -67.97
N GLN A 2 49.41 -23.66 -66.79
CA GLN A 2 49.11 -25.05 -66.43
C GLN A 2 47.60 -25.16 -66.17
N GLY A 3 46.91 -25.96 -66.98
CA GLY A 3 45.49 -26.22 -66.82
C GLY A 3 45.27 -26.96 -65.50
N THR A 4 44.53 -26.33 -64.57
CA THR A 4 44.11 -26.96 -63.33
C THR A 4 43.35 -28.26 -63.64
N SER A 5 43.89 -29.39 -63.16
CA SER A 5 43.28 -30.71 -63.29
C SER A 5 41.81 -30.69 -62.84
N PRO A 6 40.90 -31.42 -63.51
CA PRO A 6 39.49 -31.49 -63.11
C PRO A 6 39.29 -31.91 -61.64
N VAL A 7 40.24 -32.66 -61.08
CA VAL A 7 40.27 -33.03 -59.65
C VAL A 7 40.48 -31.80 -58.76
N ILE A 8 41.37 -30.88 -59.14
CA ILE A 8 41.64 -29.64 -58.37
C ILE A 8 40.40 -28.74 -58.38
N LYS A 9 39.67 -28.66 -59.49
CA LYS A 9 38.43 -27.89 -59.57
C LYS A 9 37.31 -28.49 -58.72
N ALA A 10 37.17 -29.81 -58.71
CA ALA A 10 36.20 -30.51 -57.88
C ALA A 10 36.53 -30.34 -56.38
N VAL A 11 37.80 -30.48 -55.99
CA VAL A 11 38.26 -30.24 -54.61
C VAL A 11 38.04 -28.79 -54.21
N ALA A 12 38.36 -27.83 -55.07
CA ALA A 12 38.13 -26.41 -54.81
C ALA A 12 36.63 -26.08 -54.65
N ALA A 13 35.76 -26.66 -55.47
CA ALA A 13 34.32 -26.48 -55.36
C ALA A 13 33.76 -27.08 -54.05
N TRP A 14 34.23 -28.27 -53.65
CA TRP A 14 33.86 -28.89 -52.38
C TRP A 14 34.37 -28.09 -51.18
N LEU A 15 35.60 -27.58 -51.21
CA LEU A 15 36.15 -26.72 -50.16
C LEU A 15 35.39 -25.39 -50.07
N LEU A 16 35.01 -24.79 -51.19
CA LEU A 16 34.18 -23.59 -51.21
C LEU A 16 32.79 -23.85 -50.61
N ALA A 17 32.14 -24.95 -51.02
CA ALA A 17 30.85 -25.36 -50.47
C ALA A 17 30.93 -25.63 -48.96
N LEU A 18 32.00 -26.29 -48.49
CA LEU A 18 32.26 -26.52 -47.07
C LEU A 18 32.45 -25.20 -46.32
N MET A 19 33.27 -24.27 -46.84
CA MET A 19 33.47 -22.95 -46.24
C MET A 19 32.16 -22.15 -46.14
N LEU A 20 31.35 -22.14 -47.19
CA LEU A 20 30.05 -21.45 -47.19
C LEU A 20 29.10 -22.08 -46.16
N THR A 21 29.11 -23.40 -46.02
CA THR A 21 28.30 -24.10 -45.02
C THR A 21 28.73 -23.76 -43.60
N ILE A 22 30.04 -23.71 -43.33
CA ILE A 22 30.60 -23.31 -42.03
C ILE A 22 30.25 -21.85 -41.74
N ALA A 23 30.41 -20.94 -42.70
CA ALA A 23 30.04 -19.53 -42.53
C ALA A 23 28.55 -19.37 -42.23
N ALA A 24 27.68 -20.09 -42.96
CA ALA A 24 26.24 -20.09 -42.70
C ALA A 24 25.91 -20.64 -41.30
N ALA A 25 26.61 -21.69 -40.85
CA ALA A 25 26.45 -22.23 -39.51
C ALA A 25 26.90 -21.23 -38.42
N ILE A 26 28.02 -20.54 -38.61
CA ILE A 26 28.50 -19.49 -37.69
C ILE A 26 27.49 -18.35 -37.60
N VAL A 27 26.98 -17.88 -38.73
CA VAL A 27 25.96 -16.83 -38.77
C VAL A 27 24.67 -17.30 -38.08
N ALA A 28 24.24 -18.54 -38.32
CA ALA A 28 23.07 -19.11 -37.66
C ALA A 28 23.27 -19.20 -36.14
N VAL A 29 24.42 -19.69 -35.67
CA VAL A 29 24.76 -19.73 -34.23
C VAL A 29 24.76 -18.33 -33.63
N TYR A 30 25.35 -17.34 -34.32
CA TYR A 30 25.35 -15.95 -33.86
C TYR A 30 23.93 -15.41 -33.68
N PHE A 31 23.05 -15.60 -34.67
CA PHE A 31 21.66 -15.16 -34.58
C PHE A 31 20.88 -15.90 -33.49
N VAL A 32 21.17 -17.19 -33.28
CA VAL A 32 20.52 -17.99 -32.23
C VAL A 32 21.01 -17.57 -30.84
N ASN A 33 22.30 -17.26 -30.66
CA ASN A 33 22.80 -16.67 -29.42
C ASN A 33 22.17 -15.30 -29.15
N ALA A 34 22.06 -14.46 -30.17
CA ALA A 34 21.49 -13.13 -30.01
C ALA A 34 19.97 -13.12 -29.72
N LYS A 35 19.23 -14.20 -30.04
CA LYS A 35 17.76 -14.22 -29.89
C LYS A 35 17.21 -15.22 -28.90
N ALA A 36 17.85 -16.39 -28.74
CA ALA A 36 17.31 -17.51 -27.95
C ALA A 36 18.19 -17.87 -26.75
N TYR A 37 19.48 -17.56 -26.81
CA TYR A 37 20.43 -17.77 -25.70
C TYR A 37 21.05 -16.45 -25.23
N GLY A 38 20.34 -15.34 -25.48
CA GLY A 38 20.74 -14.02 -25.04
C GLY A 38 20.43 -13.83 -23.55
N PRO A 39 21.06 -12.82 -22.92
CA PRO A 39 20.77 -12.49 -21.52
C PRO A 39 19.30 -12.06 -21.31
N GLU A 40 18.62 -11.57 -22.35
CA GLU A 40 17.20 -11.18 -22.31
C GLU A 40 16.26 -12.35 -22.00
N GLN A 41 16.59 -13.57 -22.48
CA GLN A 41 15.77 -14.75 -22.24
C GLN A 41 15.71 -15.11 -20.74
N HIS A 42 16.78 -14.85 -19.99
CA HIS A 42 16.83 -15.13 -18.54
C HIS A 42 15.93 -14.16 -17.76
N ILE A 43 15.77 -12.92 -18.24
CA ILE A 43 14.83 -11.94 -17.67
C ILE A 43 13.39 -12.37 -17.97
N HIS A 44 13.10 -12.92 -19.16
CA HIS A 44 11.79 -13.51 -19.45
C HIS A 44 11.46 -14.71 -18.56
N ASP A 45 12.41 -15.61 -18.35
CA ASP A 45 12.23 -16.77 -17.46
C ASP A 45 12.01 -16.33 -16.00
N TYR A 46 12.74 -15.29 -15.56
CA TYR A 46 12.53 -14.65 -14.25
C TYR A 46 11.11 -14.08 -14.12
N VAL A 47 10.67 -13.23 -15.07
CA VAL A 47 9.32 -12.63 -15.04
C VAL A 47 8.22 -13.69 -15.09
N ARG A 48 8.40 -14.76 -15.88
CA ARG A 48 7.46 -15.89 -15.88
C ARG A 48 7.37 -16.52 -14.50
N THR A 49 8.50 -16.73 -13.84
CA THR A 49 8.54 -17.32 -12.49
C THR A 49 7.79 -16.45 -11.47
N LEU A 50 7.91 -15.12 -11.55
CA LEU A 50 7.10 -14.20 -10.74
C LEU A 50 5.59 -14.34 -11.05
N THR A 51 5.25 -14.50 -12.33
CA THR A 51 3.86 -14.64 -12.80
C THR A 51 3.25 -15.98 -12.38
N ASP A 52 4.07 -17.03 -12.27
CA ASP A 52 3.66 -18.33 -11.75
C ASP A 52 3.52 -18.32 -10.22
N GLY A 53 4.08 -17.30 -9.56
CA GLY A 53 4.09 -17.16 -8.11
C GLY A 53 5.06 -18.12 -7.44
N ASP A 54 6.15 -18.53 -8.12
CA ASP A 54 7.18 -19.42 -7.56
C ASP A 54 8.37 -18.61 -7.03
N GLY A 55 8.25 -18.16 -5.79
CA GLY A 55 9.27 -17.36 -5.12
C GLY A 55 10.63 -18.05 -5.01
N GLY A 56 10.60 -19.35 -4.71
CA GLY A 56 11.82 -20.14 -4.54
C GLY A 56 12.62 -20.23 -5.84
N GLN A 57 11.94 -20.46 -6.97
CA GLN A 57 12.59 -20.48 -8.27
C GLN A 57 13.07 -19.08 -8.68
N ALA A 58 12.31 -18.01 -8.38
CA ALA A 58 12.73 -16.64 -8.70
C ALA A 58 13.98 -16.22 -7.92
N LEU A 59 14.04 -16.53 -6.62
CA LEU A 59 15.25 -16.35 -5.79
C LEU A 59 16.44 -17.13 -6.35
N GLY A 60 16.20 -18.37 -6.76
CA GLY A 60 17.22 -19.24 -7.35
C GLY A 60 17.79 -18.67 -8.66
N LEU A 61 16.93 -18.16 -9.55
CA LEU A 61 17.36 -17.52 -10.80
C LEU A 61 18.19 -16.26 -10.54
N LEU A 62 17.79 -15.41 -9.58
CA LEU A 62 18.52 -14.19 -9.25
C LEU A 62 19.79 -14.40 -8.43
N HIS A 63 20.03 -15.61 -7.92
CA HIS A 63 21.01 -15.87 -6.86
C HIS A 63 20.88 -14.86 -5.71
N ALA A 64 19.64 -14.56 -5.33
CA ALA A 64 19.35 -13.47 -4.40
C ALA A 64 19.26 -13.97 -2.95
N ASP A 65 19.88 -13.21 -2.04
CA ASP A 65 19.66 -13.34 -0.60
C ASP A 65 18.43 -12.54 -0.15
N VAL A 66 17.65 -13.10 0.78
CA VAL A 66 16.55 -12.38 1.43
C VAL A 66 17.12 -11.60 2.63
N PRO A 67 16.99 -10.27 2.68
CA PRO A 67 17.44 -9.48 3.83
C PRO A 67 16.61 -9.79 5.08
N GLU A 68 16.99 -9.24 6.23
CA GLU A 68 16.19 -9.30 7.47
C GLU A 68 14.90 -8.46 7.34
N ALA A 69 13.94 -8.99 6.60
CA ALA A 69 12.66 -8.37 6.28
C ALA A 69 11.58 -9.46 6.15
N ASN A 70 10.32 -9.04 6.19
CA ASN A 70 9.19 -9.94 6.06
C ASN A 70 9.09 -10.50 4.62
N ALA A 71 8.99 -11.83 4.50
CA ALA A 71 8.93 -12.56 3.23
C ALA A 71 7.51 -12.75 2.66
N ALA A 72 6.48 -12.14 3.27
CA ALA A 72 5.08 -12.36 2.90
C ALA A 72 4.71 -12.05 1.43
N LEU A 73 5.55 -11.29 0.71
CA LEU A 73 5.34 -10.95 -0.70
C LEU A 73 6.13 -11.83 -1.68
N LEU A 74 6.92 -12.75 -1.16
CA LEU A 74 7.90 -13.47 -1.97
C LEU A 74 7.34 -14.72 -2.63
N ASP A 75 6.08 -15.12 -2.40
CA ASP A 75 5.55 -16.37 -2.94
C ASP A 75 4.04 -16.32 -3.19
N ASP A 76 3.51 -17.33 -3.87
CA ASP A 76 2.08 -17.61 -4.04
C ASP A 76 1.26 -16.43 -4.62
N ASP A 77 0.07 -16.18 -4.06
CA ASP A 77 -0.89 -15.17 -4.52
C ASP A 77 -0.33 -13.75 -4.41
N ALA A 78 0.44 -13.45 -3.35
CA ALA A 78 1.01 -12.13 -3.14
C ALA A 78 2.04 -11.79 -4.22
N LEU A 79 2.86 -12.77 -4.60
CA LEU A 79 3.82 -12.63 -5.68
C LEU A 79 3.12 -12.46 -7.03
N ARG A 80 2.10 -13.28 -7.33
CA ARG A 80 1.33 -13.14 -8.58
C ARG A 80 0.65 -11.80 -8.71
N ALA A 81 -0.01 -11.34 -7.64
CA ALA A 81 -0.64 -10.03 -7.60
C ALA A 81 0.40 -8.89 -7.75
N SER A 82 1.64 -9.09 -7.30
CA SER A 82 2.70 -8.09 -7.43
C SER A 82 3.11 -7.82 -8.87
N VAL A 83 2.96 -8.79 -9.78
CA VAL A 83 3.30 -8.65 -11.20
C VAL A 83 2.06 -8.64 -12.09
N GLU A 84 0.87 -8.49 -11.50
CA GLU A 84 -0.35 -8.36 -12.27
C GLU A 84 -0.31 -7.09 -13.15
N GLY A 85 -0.53 -7.27 -14.45
CA GLY A 85 -0.45 -6.18 -15.42
C GLY A 85 0.97 -5.78 -15.83
N LEU A 86 2.02 -6.48 -15.34
CA LEU A 86 3.39 -6.32 -15.82
C LEU A 86 3.49 -6.75 -17.29
N ALA A 87 3.97 -5.86 -18.14
CA ALA A 87 4.31 -6.19 -19.53
C ALA A 87 5.70 -5.66 -19.89
N ILE A 88 6.58 -6.54 -20.38
CA ILE A 88 7.87 -6.10 -20.94
C ILE A 88 7.59 -5.48 -22.33
N SER A 89 7.91 -4.20 -22.50
CA SER A 89 7.76 -3.49 -23.77
C SER A 89 8.98 -3.64 -24.67
N GLY A 90 10.16 -3.86 -24.09
CA GLY A 90 11.38 -4.14 -24.83
C GLY A 90 12.64 -4.20 -23.98
N PHE A 91 13.76 -4.44 -24.64
CA PHE A 91 15.09 -4.38 -24.05
C PHE A 91 15.88 -3.24 -24.71
N GLY A 92 16.64 -2.51 -23.90
CA GLY A 92 17.57 -1.50 -24.38
C GLY A 92 18.86 -2.11 -24.92
N ASP A 93 19.79 -1.26 -25.36
CA ASP A 93 21.10 -1.71 -25.81
C ASP A 93 21.86 -2.38 -24.67
N VAL A 94 22.23 -3.65 -24.88
CA VAL A 94 23.08 -4.41 -23.94
C VAL A 94 24.46 -3.79 -23.89
N LYS A 95 24.92 -3.42 -22.69
CA LYS A 95 26.22 -2.80 -22.47
C LYS A 95 27.19 -3.79 -21.84
N ASP A 96 28.32 -4.02 -22.49
CA ASP A 96 29.45 -4.75 -21.90
C ASP A 96 30.09 -3.88 -20.81
N ILE A 97 30.11 -4.37 -19.58
CA ILE A 97 30.70 -3.70 -18.42
C ILE A 97 32.02 -4.35 -17.97
N GLY A 98 32.56 -5.29 -18.76
CA GLY A 98 33.78 -6.02 -18.46
C GLY A 98 33.55 -7.27 -17.61
N GLU A 99 34.62 -8.05 -17.37
CA GLU A 99 34.57 -9.27 -16.53
C GLU A 99 33.52 -10.31 -16.95
N ASN A 100 33.27 -10.42 -18.26
CA ASN A 100 32.19 -11.25 -18.84
C ASN A 100 30.78 -10.85 -18.38
N ARG A 101 30.57 -9.60 -17.96
CA ARG A 101 29.29 -9.08 -17.49
C ARG A 101 28.70 -8.08 -18.46
N VAL A 102 27.36 -8.07 -18.49
CA VAL A 102 26.58 -7.14 -19.29
C VAL A 102 25.47 -6.52 -18.46
N GLU A 103 25.23 -5.24 -18.70
CA GLU A 103 24.01 -4.56 -18.26
C GLU A 103 22.93 -4.73 -19.32
N VAL A 104 21.75 -5.17 -18.89
CA VAL A 104 20.57 -5.36 -19.73
C VAL A 104 19.46 -4.45 -19.22
N PRO A 105 19.23 -3.30 -19.87
CA PRO A 105 18.08 -2.46 -19.59
C PRO A 105 16.81 -3.17 -20.07
N VAL A 106 15.81 -3.30 -19.21
CA VAL A 106 14.47 -3.79 -19.54
C VAL A 106 13.47 -2.67 -19.34
N THR A 107 12.70 -2.38 -20.38
CA THR A 107 11.59 -1.44 -20.35
C THR A 107 10.30 -2.24 -20.16
N TYR A 108 9.49 -1.82 -19.20
CA TYR A 108 8.27 -2.53 -18.82
C TYR A 108 7.18 -1.54 -18.41
N THR A 109 5.93 -2.00 -18.42
CA THR A 109 4.79 -1.20 -18.05
C THR A 109 3.97 -1.86 -16.95
N TYR A 110 3.35 -1.01 -16.14
CA TYR A 110 2.24 -1.35 -15.26
C TYR A 110 1.06 -0.46 -15.66
N GLY A 111 0.14 -0.98 -16.46
CA GLY A 111 -0.87 -0.15 -17.12
C GLY A 111 -0.24 0.80 -18.14
N ASP A 112 -0.51 2.11 -18.01
CA ASP A 112 -0.02 3.14 -18.93
C ASP A 112 1.34 3.75 -18.52
N THR A 113 1.88 3.38 -17.36
CA THR A 113 3.16 3.90 -16.86
C THR A 113 4.30 3.02 -17.36
N GLU A 114 5.23 3.61 -18.11
CA GLU A 114 6.45 2.97 -18.59
C GLU A 114 7.62 3.26 -17.63
N GLU A 115 8.34 2.21 -17.26
CA GLU A 115 9.49 2.24 -16.36
C GLU A 115 10.66 1.48 -16.99
N THR A 116 11.88 1.73 -16.49
CA THR A 116 13.08 0.99 -16.92
C THR A 116 13.83 0.48 -15.71
N ALA A 117 14.20 -0.80 -15.74
CA ALA A 117 15.10 -1.42 -14.78
C ALA A 117 16.34 -1.93 -15.50
N THR A 118 17.45 -2.08 -14.76
CA THR A 118 18.69 -2.63 -15.31
C THR A 118 19.06 -3.86 -14.52
N PHE A 119 19.31 -4.97 -15.22
CA PHE A 119 19.85 -6.19 -14.65
C PHE A 119 21.30 -6.37 -15.09
N VAL A 120 22.11 -6.97 -14.22
CA VAL A 120 23.49 -7.34 -14.53
C VAL A 120 23.56 -8.86 -14.63
N LEU A 121 24.00 -9.35 -15.80
CA LEU A 121 24.17 -10.76 -16.06
C LEU A 121 25.63 -11.07 -16.38
N GLU A 122 26.09 -12.25 -15.98
CA GLU A 122 27.43 -12.75 -16.26
C GLU A 122 27.40 -13.97 -17.18
N ASN A 123 28.32 -14.02 -18.15
CA ASN A 123 28.47 -15.17 -19.02
C ASN A 123 29.26 -16.26 -18.29
N THR A 124 28.58 -17.33 -17.92
CA THR A 124 29.13 -18.47 -17.17
C THR A 124 29.72 -19.56 -18.05
N GLY A 125 29.73 -19.37 -19.37
CA GLY A 125 30.39 -20.24 -20.33
C GLY A 125 29.51 -20.57 -21.53
N LYS A 126 29.72 -21.76 -22.10
CA LYS A 126 29.00 -22.21 -23.30
C LYS A 126 28.38 -23.58 -23.13
N ARG A 127 27.10 -23.69 -23.50
CA ARG A 127 26.39 -24.94 -23.68
C ARG A 127 26.64 -25.48 -25.08
N TRP A 128 27.01 -26.76 -25.15
CA TRP A 128 27.26 -27.48 -26.42
C TRP A 128 28.34 -26.81 -27.29
N LEU A 129 29.36 -26.21 -26.67
CA LEU A 129 30.47 -25.45 -27.29
C LEU A 129 30.08 -24.15 -28.05
N PHE A 130 28.79 -23.91 -28.33
CA PHE A 130 28.38 -22.83 -29.22
C PHE A 130 27.48 -21.80 -28.55
N PHE A 131 26.60 -22.22 -27.64
CA PHE A 131 25.57 -21.35 -27.10
C PHE A 131 26.01 -20.72 -25.79
N ASP A 132 25.97 -19.39 -25.71
CA ASP A 132 26.36 -18.68 -24.50
C ASP A 132 25.38 -19.02 -23.35
N THR A 133 25.91 -19.09 -22.14
CA THR A 133 25.12 -19.31 -20.92
C THR A 133 25.28 -18.08 -20.05
N TRP A 134 24.16 -17.55 -19.59
CA TRP A 134 24.11 -16.35 -18.79
C TRP A 134 23.54 -16.67 -17.42
N ASP A 135 23.88 -15.85 -16.45
CA ASP A 135 23.39 -15.98 -15.10
C ASP A 135 23.24 -14.60 -14.47
N PHE A 136 22.31 -14.45 -13.54
CA PHE A 136 22.20 -13.21 -12.78
C PHE A 136 23.37 -13.11 -11.81
N VAL A 137 23.96 -11.91 -11.72
CA VAL A 137 24.96 -11.65 -10.68
C VAL A 137 24.25 -11.67 -9.32
N PRO A 138 24.78 -12.40 -8.31
CA PRO A 138 24.18 -12.47 -6.98
C PRO A 138 23.90 -11.10 -6.37
N SER A 139 22.75 -10.96 -5.74
CA SER A 139 22.28 -9.70 -5.16
C SER A 139 21.50 -9.92 -3.86
N THR A 140 21.15 -8.85 -3.16
CA THR A 140 20.21 -8.92 -2.04
C THR A 140 18.88 -8.32 -2.50
N LEU A 141 17.76 -8.95 -2.15
CA LEU A 141 16.47 -8.40 -2.52
C LEU A 141 16.27 -7.00 -1.93
N PRO A 142 15.69 -6.07 -2.72
CA PRO A 142 15.28 -4.76 -2.21
C PRO A 142 14.15 -4.91 -1.19
N THR A 143 13.99 -3.87 -0.37
CA THR A 143 12.93 -3.82 0.65
C THR A 143 12.00 -2.63 0.45
N VAL A 144 10.74 -2.84 0.83
CA VAL A 144 9.71 -1.81 0.90
C VAL A 144 9.22 -1.69 2.34
N GLN A 145 9.32 -0.50 2.92
CA GLN A 145 8.80 -0.21 4.24
C GLN A 145 7.36 0.31 4.14
N ILE A 146 6.44 -0.33 4.84
CA ILE A 146 5.07 0.16 5.01
C ILE A 146 4.99 0.88 6.35
N THR A 147 4.39 2.07 6.35
CA THR A 147 4.14 2.87 7.56
C THR A 147 2.65 3.21 7.64
N ALA A 148 2.03 2.87 8.77
CA ALA A 148 0.65 3.15 9.07
C ALA A 148 0.50 3.30 10.59
N PRO A 149 0.76 4.49 11.16
CA PRO A 149 0.93 4.66 12.61
C PRO A 149 -0.24 4.20 13.48
N VAL A 150 -1.47 4.27 12.95
CA VAL A 150 -2.71 3.88 13.66
C VAL A 150 -3.15 2.45 13.38
N LEU A 151 -2.52 1.76 12.43
CA LEU A 151 -2.92 0.41 12.02
C LEU A 151 -1.97 -0.63 12.61
N ARG A 152 -2.49 -1.83 12.83
CA ARG A 152 -1.71 -3.00 13.28
C ARG A 152 -1.59 -4.06 12.19
N GLU A 153 -2.30 -3.89 11.09
CA GLU A 153 -2.30 -4.76 9.93
C GLU A 153 -2.61 -3.95 8.67
N ALA A 154 -2.24 -4.50 7.53
CA ALA A 154 -2.59 -3.99 6.22
C ALA A 154 -2.80 -5.15 5.25
N SER A 155 -3.42 -4.87 4.11
CA SER A 155 -3.45 -5.76 2.96
C SER A 155 -2.35 -5.33 1.99
N LEU A 156 -1.40 -6.20 1.71
CA LEU A 156 -0.39 -5.99 0.67
C LEU A 156 -0.61 -7.02 -0.42
N ASN A 157 -0.82 -6.60 -1.67
CA ASN A 157 -1.02 -7.49 -2.82
C ASN A 157 -2.05 -8.61 -2.55
N GLY A 158 -3.12 -8.29 -1.83
CA GLY A 158 -4.19 -9.22 -1.46
C GLY A 158 -3.94 -10.09 -0.23
N VAL A 159 -2.74 -10.09 0.36
CA VAL A 159 -2.45 -10.81 1.60
C VAL A 159 -2.46 -9.89 2.82
N ARG A 160 -3.04 -10.39 3.92
CA ARG A 160 -3.05 -9.67 5.20
C ARG A 160 -1.71 -9.82 5.90
N VAL A 161 -1.11 -8.71 6.30
CA VAL A 161 0.18 -8.66 7.00
C VAL A 161 0.08 -7.85 8.27
N THR A 162 0.95 -8.12 9.24
CA THR A 162 1.02 -7.38 10.50
C THR A 162 1.97 -6.19 10.39
N LEU A 163 1.60 -5.07 11.01
CA LEU A 163 2.38 -3.85 11.17
C LEU A 163 2.66 -3.60 12.66
N PRO A 164 3.67 -4.28 13.26
CA PRO A 164 4.05 -4.03 14.64
C PRO A 164 4.43 -2.55 14.80
N GLU A 165 3.91 -1.91 15.85
CA GLU A 165 4.13 -0.47 16.09
C GLU A 165 3.75 0.44 14.89
N GLY A 166 2.87 -0.02 14.00
CA GLY A 166 2.45 0.75 12.83
C GLY A 166 3.48 0.78 11.69
N SER A 167 4.47 -0.13 11.68
CA SER A 167 5.38 -0.26 10.54
C SER A 167 5.87 -1.70 10.35
N ASN A 168 6.22 -2.06 9.12
CA ASN A 168 6.95 -3.29 8.83
C ASN A 168 7.71 -3.14 7.50
N THR A 169 8.76 -3.92 7.33
CA THR A 169 9.60 -3.92 6.14
C THR A 169 9.47 -5.26 5.44
N PHE A 170 9.20 -5.24 4.13
CA PHE A 170 8.97 -6.43 3.31
C PHE A 170 10.05 -6.54 2.24
N ALA A 171 10.58 -7.74 2.06
CA ALA A 171 11.40 -8.04 0.89
C ALA A 171 10.49 -8.18 -0.33
N ALA A 172 10.94 -7.71 -1.49
CA ALA A 172 10.19 -7.82 -2.72
C ALA A 172 11.12 -8.03 -3.91
N PHE A 173 10.60 -8.63 -4.97
CA PHE A 173 11.37 -8.89 -6.18
C PHE A 173 11.50 -7.65 -7.06
N PRO A 174 12.66 -7.38 -7.67
CA PRO A 174 12.76 -6.37 -8.73
C PRO A 174 11.73 -6.60 -9.84
N LEU A 175 11.21 -5.51 -10.41
CA LEU A 175 10.09 -5.49 -11.34
C LEU A 175 8.72 -5.76 -10.73
N SER A 176 8.59 -6.15 -9.47
CA SER A 176 7.27 -6.29 -8.82
C SER A 176 6.68 -4.94 -8.41
N ARG A 177 5.37 -4.88 -8.23
CA ARG A 177 4.64 -3.76 -7.61
C ARG A 177 4.15 -4.19 -6.23
N VAL A 178 4.42 -3.35 -5.23
CA VAL A 178 3.84 -3.50 -3.89
C VAL A 178 2.70 -2.50 -3.79
N ALA A 179 1.48 -3.01 -3.63
CA ALA A 179 0.25 -2.27 -3.41
C ALA A 179 -0.24 -2.56 -2.00
N ALA A 180 -0.30 -1.52 -1.17
CA ALA A 180 -0.73 -1.59 0.22
C ALA A 180 -2.07 -0.86 0.37
N SER A 181 -3.01 -1.46 1.09
CA SER A 181 -4.31 -0.86 1.40
C SER A 181 -4.80 -1.36 2.76
N TYR A 182 -5.85 -0.73 3.28
CA TYR A 182 -6.51 -1.23 4.48
C TYR A 182 -8.02 -1.01 4.39
N LYS A 183 -8.79 -1.99 4.85
CA LYS A 183 -10.24 -1.86 4.94
C LYS A 183 -10.78 -2.69 6.11
N SER A 184 -11.59 -2.04 6.92
CA SER A 184 -12.36 -2.62 8.02
C SER A 184 -13.75 -1.99 8.05
N GLN A 185 -14.58 -2.37 9.02
CA GLN A 185 -15.88 -1.74 9.25
C GLN A 185 -15.75 -0.24 9.55
N TYR A 186 -14.72 0.16 10.31
CA TYR A 186 -14.61 1.52 10.83
C TYR A 186 -13.58 2.39 10.14
N LEU A 187 -12.52 1.79 9.61
CA LEU A 187 -11.39 2.48 9.02
C LEU A 187 -11.07 1.93 7.62
N ALA A 188 -10.68 2.82 6.71
CA ALA A 188 -10.21 2.44 5.38
C ALA A 188 -9.04 3.33 4.95
N ALA A 189 -7.96 2.75 4.43
CA ALA A 189 -6.89 3.48 3.74
C ALA A 189 -6.96 3.18 2.24
N PRO A 190 -6.93 4.20 1.36
CA PRO A 190 -6.84 3.97 -0.07
C PRO A 190 -5.57 3.17 -0.42
N GLU A 191 -5.59 2.55 -1.60
CA GLU A 191 -4.41 1.84 -2.08
C GLU A 191 -3.28 2.82 -2.41
N GLU A 192 -2.12 2.57 -1.81
CA GLU A 192 -0.86 3.21 -2.13
C GLU A 192 0.06 2.15 -2.74
N SER A 193 0.82 2.51 -3.78
CA SER A 193 1.65 1.51 -4.45
C SER A 193 2.96 2.06 -4.98
N ALA A 194 3.95 1.17 -5.06
CA ALA A 194 5.26 1.47 -5.61
C ALA A 194 5.81 0.28 -6.38
N VAL A 195 6.48 0.57 -7.49
CA VAL A 195 7.25 -0.42 -8.23
C VAL A 195 8.61 -0.62 -7.58
N VAL A 196 9.01 -1.88 -7.44
CA VAL A 196 10.25 -2.30 -6.81
C VAL A 196 11.36 -2.32 -7.85
N THR A 197 12.37 -1.50 -7.62
CA THR A 197 13.59 -1.46 -8.43
C THR A 197 14.72 -2.18 -7.67
N ALA A 198 15.91 -2.27 -8.26
CA ALA A 198 17.08 -2.81 -7.56
C ALA A 198 17.49 -1.99 -6.31
N GLU A 199 17.02 -0.75 -6.20
CA GLU A 199 17.27 0.11 -5.04
C GLU A 199 16.33 -0.27 -3.88
N SER A 200 16.91 -0.44 -2.70
CA SER A 200 16.17 -0.76 -1.47
C SER A 200 15.74 0.52 -0.74
N GLY A 201 14.74 0.40 0.13
CA GLY A 201 14.32 1.47 1.03
C GLY A 201 13.16 2.32 0.49
N ARG A 202 12.37 1.79 -0.45
CA ARG A 202 11.12 2.45 -0.83
C ARG A 202 10.17 2.48 0.37
N GLN A 203 9.44 3.58 0.54
CA GLN A 203 8.48 3.73 1.63
C GLN A 203 7.09 3.99 1.07
N LEU A 204 6.10 3.28 1.63
CA LEU A 204 4.67 3.54 1.41
C LEU A 204 4.04 3.91 2.75
N THR A 205 3.24 4.98 2.75
CA THR A 205 2.56 5.46 3.95
C THR A 205 1.06 5.33 3.74
N LEU A 206 0.39 4.52 4.56
CA LEU A 206 -1.07 4.43 4.57
C LEU A 206 -1.64 5.44 5.55
N ALA A 207 -2.52 6.31 5.05
CA ALA A 207 -3.31 7.23 5.84
C ALA A 207 -4.76 6.72 5.86
N PRO A 208 -5.18 5.96 6.89
CA PRO A 208 -6.56 5.51 6.99
C PRO A 208 -7.50 6.67 7.32
N GLU A 209 -8.71 6.60 6.83
CA GLU A 209 -9.80 7.53 7.06
C GLU A 209 -10.93 6.82 7.82
N ALA A 210 -11.72 7.60 8.55
CA ALA A 210 -12.93 7.10 9.20
C ALA A 210 -13.99 6.81 8.13
N THR A 211 -14.61 5.65 8.21
CA THR A 211 -15.75 5.30 7.36
C THR A 211 -17.03 5.99 7.84
N ASP A 212 -18.03 6.06 6.96
CA ASP A 212 -19.38 6.53 7.30
C ASP A 212 -19.99 5.75 8.48
N GLU A 213 -19.66 4.47 8.60
CA GLU A 213 -20.17 3.62 9.67
C GLU A 213 -19.55 3.99 11.03
N LEU A 214 -18.27 4.35 11.08
CA LEU A 214 -17.65 4.89 12.29
C LEU A 214 -18.26 6.24 12.68
N LEU A 215 -18.42 7.14 11.70
CA LEU A 215 -19.03 8.46 11.93
C LEU A 215 -20.45 8.32 12.46
N SER A 216 -21.26 7.44 11.88
CA SER A 216 -22.63 7.17 12.34
C SER A 216 -22.68 6.57 13.74
N LYS A 217 -21.78 5.63 14.07
CA LYS A 217 -21.69 5.03 15.41
C LYS A 217 -21.32 6.08 16.47
N VAL A 218 -20.40 6.98 16.16
CA VAL A 218 -20.00 8.07 17.06
C VAL A 218 -21.11 9.10 17.21
N ASP A 219 -21.75 9.54 16.12
CA ASP A 219 -22.91 10.45 16.15
C ASP A 219 -24.04 9.88 17.00
N THR A 220 -24.37 8.59 16.82
CA THR A 220 -25.39 7.91 17.63
C THR A 220 -25.02 7.92 19.11
N GLY A 221 -23.78 7.57 19.46
CA GLY A 221 -23.33 7.58 20.85
C GLY A 221 -23.36 8.97 21.50
N ILE A 222 -23.04 10.03 20.73
CA ILE A 222 -23.13 11.41 21.20
C ILE A 222 -24.59 11.82 21.43
N ARG A 223 -25.49 11.47 20.50
CA ARG A 223 -26.93 11.74 20.64
C ARG A 223 -27.50 11.05 21.85
N GLU A 224 -27.23 9.75 22.03
CA GLU A 224 -27.70 8.99 23.18
C GLU A 224 -27.21 9.57 24.52
N PHE A 225 -25.95 10.01 24.59
CA PHE A 225 -25.41 10.70 25.76
C PHE A 225 -26.16 12.01 26.05
N LEU A 226 -26.34 12.87 25.04
CA LEU A 226 -27.04 14.14 25.20
C LEU A 226 -28.53 13.94 25.52
N ASP A 227 -29.18 12.96 24.91
CA ASP A 227 -30.57 12.62 25.17
C ASP A 227 -30.76 12.12 26.61
N GLY A 228 -29.82 11.30 27.10
CA GLY A 228 -29.73 10.92 28.51
C GLY A 228 -29.66 12.13 29.44
N CYS A 229 -28.89 13.15 29.07
CA CYS A 229 -28.82 14.41 29.81
C CYS A 229 -30.14 15.19 29.83
N THR A 230 -30.94 15.13 28.76
CA THR A 230 -32.22 15.84 28.70
C THR A 230 -33.33 15.23 29.56
N ALA A 231 -33.16 13.98 30.01
CA ALA A 231 -34.13 13.29 30.84
C ALA A 231 -34.13 13.77 32.31
N GLU A 232 -33.11 14.52 32.73
CA GLU A 232 -32.94 15.01 34.09
C GLU A 232 -33.77 16.28 34.38
N ASP A 233 -34.55 16.26 35.46
CA ASP A 233 -35.38 17.38 35.92
C ASP A 233 -34.56 18.36 36.79
N ARG A 234 -33.51 18.95 36.22
CA ARG A 234 -32.60 19.90 36.89
C ARG A 234 -32.05 20.95 35.93
N LEU A 235 -31.78 22.16 36.42
CA LEU A 235 -31.15 23.23 35.63
C LEU A 235 -29.67 22.95 35.29
N ALA A 236 -29.02 22.07 36.03
CA ALA A 236 -27.65 21.63 35.79
C ALA A 236 -27.58 20.10 35.99
N PRO A 237 -27.94 19.30 34.97
CA PRO A 237 -27.85 17.85 35.04
C PRO A 237 -26.40 17.40 35.30
N PRO A 238 -26.16 16.47 36.25
CA PRO A 238 -24.79 16.05 36.58
C PRO A 238 -24.17 15.28 35.41
N GLY A 239 -22.93 15.61 35.06
CA GLY A 239 -22.21 14.94 33.97
C GLY A 239 -22.71 15.34 32.58
N CYS A 240 -23.36 16.50 32.45
CA CYS A 240 -23.89 17.01 31.18
C CYS A 240 -23.24 18.33 30.79
N PRO A 241 -23.09 18.61 29.49
CA PRO A 241 -22.29 19.75 29.01
C PRO A 241 -23.06 21.08 29.06
N PHE A 242 -24.33 21.09 29.44
CA PHE A 242 -25.18 22.29 29.47
C PHE A 242 -25.78 22.51 30.85
N TYR A 243 -25.97 23.78 31.19
CA TYR A 243 -26.64 24.22 32.41
C TYR A 243 -27.31 25.58 32.18
N HIS A 244 -28.28 25.93 33.01
CA HIS A 244 -28.90 27.25 33.01
C HIS A 244 -28.76 27.92 34.38
N LEU A 245 -28.33 29.17 34.40
CA LEU A 245 -28.22 29.99 35.62
C LEU A 245 -29.30 31.06 35.63
N THR A 246 -30.02 31.15 36.75
CA THR A 246 -31.02 32.20 36.97
C THR A 246 -31.03 32.61 38.44
N ASN A 247 -31.34 33.89 38.67
CA ASN A 247 -31.58 34.41 40.02
C ASN A 247 -33.02 34.17 40.49
N ASN A 248 -33.90 33.69 39.62
CA ASN A 248 -35.29 33.39 39.94
C ASN A 248 -35.44 31.98 40.48
N ARG A 249 -36.51 31.73 41.24
CA ARG A 249 -36.85 30.37 41.66
C ARG A 249 -37.48 29.63 40.49
N VAL A 250 -36.93 28.47 40.12
CA VAL A 250 -37.51 27.60 39.07
C VAL A 250 -38.37 26.51 39.70
N GLU A 251 -39.58 26.34 39.16
CA GLU A 251 -40.52 25.28 39.52
C GLU A 251 -40.37 24.09 38.57
N GLN A 252 -40.51 22.88 39.10
CA GLN A 252 -40.57 21.65 38.30
C GLN A 252 -41.92 21.52 37.59
N PRO A 253 -41.98 20.84 36.42
CA PRO A 253 -40.87 20.16 35.75
C PRO A 253 -39.99 21.11 34.93
N ILE A 254 -38.68 20.88 35.00
CA ILE A 254 -37.65 21.45 34.12
C ILE A 254 -37.49 20.48 32.95
N LYS A 255 -37.71 20.96 31.73
CA LYS A 255 -37.60 20.16 30.51
C LYS A 255 -36.46 20.66 29.66
N TRP A 256 -35.51 19.77 29.42
CA TRP A 256 -34.45 19.96 28.44
C TRP A 256 -34.81 19.31 27.12
N SER A 257 -34.25 19.85 26.04
CA SER A 257 -34.27 19.28 24.70
C SER A 257 -33.02 19.75 23.97
N ILE A 258 -32.52 18.97 23.01
CA ILE A 258 -31.41 19.41 22.17
C ILE A 258 -31.99 20.12 20.94
N ALA A 259 -31.71 21.41 20.79
CA ALA A 259 -32.13 22.22 19.66
C ALA A 259 -31.23 21.98 18.44
N SER A 260 -29.92 21.81 18.67
CA SER A 260 -28.94 21.43 17.65
C SER A 260 -27.92 20.46 18.24
N TYR A 261 -27.77 19.29 17.60
CA TYR A 261 -26.73 18.33 17.98
C TYR A 261 -25.38 18.73 17.35
N PRO A 262 -24.26 18.35 17.98
CA PRO A 262 -22.94 18.56 17.40
C PRO A 262 -22.74 17.82 16.08
N GLU A 263 -22.02 18.44 15.16
CA GLU A 263 -21.46 17.75 13.99
C GLU A 263 -20.21 16.96 14.40
N VAL A 264 -20.10 15.73 13.91
CA VAL A 264 -19.00 14.83 14.23
C VAL A 264 -17.93 14.95 13.16
N GLU A 265 -16.77 15.46 13.54
CA GLU A 265 -15.57 15.49 12.71
C GLU A 265 -14.43 14.72 13.39
N LEU A 266 -13.80 13.82 12.64
CA LEU A 266 -12.68 13.00 13.09
C LEU A 266 -11.42 13.38 12.33
N THR A 267 -10.36 13.65 13.08
CA THR A 267 -9.01 13.90 12.54
C THR A 267 -8.01 12.94 13.15
N GLN A 268 -6.83 12.83 12.56
CA GLN A 268 -5.71 12.10 13.13
C GLN A 268 -4.61 13.05 13.57
N ALA A 269 -4.10 12.84 14.78
CA ALA A 269 -2.82 13.39 15.19
C ALA A 269 -2.06 12.39 16.06
N GLU A 270 -0.74 12.31 15.86
CA GLU A 270 0.17 11.47 16.67
C GLU A 270 -0.27 10.00 16.79
N GLY A 271 -0.79 9.41 15.72
CA GLY A 271 -1.24 8.02 15.75
C GLY A 271 -2.49 7.79 16.60
N ARG A 272 -3.32 8.81 16.82
CA ARG A 272 -4.60 8.71 17.53
C ARG A 272 -5.70 9.44 16.77
N TRP A 273 -6.92 8.94 16.91
CA TRP A 273 -8.13 9.59 16.45
C TRP A 273 -8.53 10.69 17.43
N ILE A 274 -8.81 11.87 16.91
CA ILE A 274 -9.21 13.05 17.67
C ILE A 274 -10.55 13.53 17.14
N LEU A 275 -11.51 13.66 18.05
CA LEU A 275 -12.77 14.33 17.77
C LEU A 275 -12.57 15.84 17.89
N SER A 276 -13.06 16.58 16.89
CA SER A 276 -13.20 18.03 17.01
C SER A 276 -14.11 18.37 18.21
N PRO A 277 -13.93 19.54 18.86
CA PRO A 277 -14.82 19.97 19.94
C PRO A 277 -16.29 19.92 19.52
N LEU A 278 -17.10 19.24 20.34
CA LEU A 278 -18.51 19.00 20.04
C LEU A 278 -19.33 20.19 20.54
N THR A 279 -19.85 20.98 19.61
CA THR A 279 -20.64 22.19 19.91
C THR A 279 -22.11 21.97 19.57
N GLY A 280 -23.02 22.35 20.47
CA GLY A 280 -24.45 22.24 20.23
C GLY A 280 -25.26 23.25 21.03
N THR A 281 -26.58 23.16 20.93
CA THR A 281 -27.50 24.04 21.65
C THR A 281 -28.55 23.22 22.37
N ALA A 282 -28.66 23.40 23.68
CA ALA A 282 -29.69 22.81 24.51
C ALA A 282 -30.75 23.86 24.83
N ARG A 283 -32.03 23.48 24.80
CA ARG A 283 -33.14 24.36 25.16
C ARG A 283 -33.76 23.88 26.46
N VAL A 284 -33.86 24.79 27.43
CA VAL A 284 -34.56 24.58 28.70
C VAL A 284 -35.90 25.29 28.71
N THR A 285 -36.92 24.60 29.20
CA THR A 285 -38.23 25.16 29.46
C THR A 285 -38.71 24.82 30.86
N ALA A 286 -39.19 25.81 31.60
CA ALA A 286 -39.74 25.63 32.94
C ALA A 286 -40.67 26.81 33.30
N THR A 287 -41.17 26.83 34.53
CA THR A 287 -41.81 28.03 35.11
C THR A 287 -40.85 28.66 36.10
N GLN A 288 -40.63 29.97 36.02
CA GLN A 288 -39.83 30.71 36.99
C GLN A 288 -40.68 31.71 37.77
N VAL A 289 -40.28 31.96 39.01
CA VAL A 289 -40.91 32.91 39.94
C VAL A 289 -39.89 33.98 40.31
N ASP A 290 -40.24 35.23 40.06
CA ASP A 290 -39.43 36.37 40.47
C ASP A 290 -39.34 36.40 42.01
N LEU A 291 -38.11 36.41 42.54
CA LEU A 291 -37.89 36.35 43.99
C LEU A 291 -38.27 37.64 44.73
N PHE A 292 -38.40 38.76 44.03
CA PHE A 292 -38.78 40.06 44.61
C PHE A 292 -40.28 40.32 44.49
N THR A 293 -40.90 40.04 43.34
CA THR A 293 -42.33 40.33 43.10
C THR A 293 -43.25 39.14 43.35
N GLY A 294 -42.74 37.92 43.22
CA GLY A 294 -43.53 36.68 43.28
C GLY A 294 -44.29 36.35 41.99
N ASP A 295 -44.10 37.13 40.92
CA ASP A 295 -44.76 36.89 39.64
C ASP A 295 -44.22 35.65 38.93
N LYS A 296 -45.11 34.89 38.30
CA LYS A 296 -44.77 33.70 37.52
C LYS A 296 -44.61 34.05 36.04
N SER A 297 -43.56 33.54 35.42
CA SER A 297 -43.32 33.67 33.97
C SER A 297 -42.73 32.38 33.39
N PRO A 298 -42.89 32.12 32.08
CA PRO A 298 -42.22 31.00 31.43
C PRO A 298 -40.71 31.26 31.37
N LEU A 299 -39.92 30.26 31.75
CA LEU A 299 -38.51 30.16 31.41
C LEU A 299 -38.41 29.45 30.06
N VAL A 300 -37.85 30.12 29.06
CA VAL A 300 -37.45 29.53 27.77
C VAL A 300 -36.08 30.11 27.45
N ALA A 301 -35.05 29.27 27.49
CA ALA A 301 -33.68 29.67 27.19
C ALA A 301 -33.00 28.64 26.30
N GLU A 302 -32.06 29.12 25.50
CA GLU A 302 -31.16 28.31 24.68
C GLU A 302 -29.75 28.51 25.20
N GLU A 303 -29.08 27.41 25.53
CA GLU A 303 -27.74 27.37 26.09
C GLU A 303 -26.83 26.67 25.09
N GLU A 304 -25.85 27.42 24.59
CA GLU A 304 -24.76 26.84 23.81
C GLU A 304 -23.86 26.03 24.74
N PHE A 305 -23.43 24.87 24.28
CA PHE A 305 -22.49 24.02 25.01
C PHE A 305 -21.39 23.53 24.11
N THR A 306 -20.24 23.26 24.72
CA THR A 306 -19.09 22.65 24.07
C THR A 306 -18.46 21.63 25.01
N PHE A 307 -18.18 20.44 24.51
CA PHE A 307 -17.48 19.41 25.27
C PHE A 307 -16.56 18.60 24.36
N ASN A 308 -15.64 17.86 24.96
CA ASN A 308 -14.75 16.95 24.23
C ASN A 308 -15.20 15.51 24.48
N ALA A 309 -14.81 14.58 23.62
CA ALA A 309 -14.96 13.16 23.88
C ALA A 309 -13.69 12.43 23.46
N ALA A 310 -13.26 11.47 24.27
CA ALA A 310 -12.18 10.58 23.90
C ALA A 310 -12.76 9.41 23.08
N LEU A 311 -12.19 9.17 21.89
CA LEU A 311 -12.53 8.04 21.05
C LEU A 311 -11.39 7.02 21.08
N ARG A 312 -11.73 5.75 21.28
CA ARG A 312 -10.82 4.63 21.09
C ARG A 312 -11.43 3.66 20.08
N VAL A 313 -10.68 3.35 19.03
CA VAL A 313 -11.03 2.36 18.01
C VAL A 313 -9.99 1.24 18.10
N ASP A 314 -10.43 0.03 18.43
CA ASP A 314 -9.58 -1.15 18.55
C ASP A 314 -10.23 -2.30 17.78
N GLY A 315 -9.82 -2.47 16.52
CA GLY A 315 -10.50 -3.38 15.59
C GLY A 315 -11.97 -2.99 15.39
N GLU A 316 -12.88 -3.83 15.90
CA GLU A 316 -14.34 -3.63 15.83
C GLU A 316 -14.93 -2.97 17.10
N ASP A 317 -14.12 -2.77 18.13
CA ASP A 317 -14.57 -2.12 19.36
C ASP A 317 -14.36 -0.61 19.27
N VAL A 318 -15.46 0.13 19.41
CA VAL A 318 -15.46 1.59 19.42
C VAL A 318 -15.96 2.04 20.78
N THR A 319 -15.09 2.69 21.55
CA THR A 319 -15.43 3.26 22.86
C THR A 319 -15.40 4.79 22.79
N LEU A 320 -16.51 5.41 23.17
CA LEU A 320 -16.65 6.85 23.30
C LEU A 320 -16.71 7.22 24.79
N SER A 321 -15.93 8.19 25.22
CA SER A 321 -15.92 8.67 26.61
C SER A 321 -16.04 10.19 26.65
N PRO A 322 -17.26 10.74 26.84
CA PRO A 322 -17.48 12.17 27.01
C PRO A 322 -16.63 12.74 28.15
N GLN A 323 -16.00 13.88 27.89
CA GLN A 323 -15.21 14.65 28.83
C GLN A 323 -15.91 16.00 29.02
N VAL A 324 -16.81 16.03 29.99
CA VAL A 324 -17.50 17.24 30.44
C VAL A 324 -16.75 17.80 31.65
N ASN A 325 -16.36 19.06 31.57
CA ASN A 325 -15.71 19.78 32.67
C ASN A 325 -16.74 20.52 33.53
#